data_AF-A0A951IGK4-F1
#
_entry.id   AF-A0A951IGK4-F1
#
_cell.length_a   1.000
_cell.length_b   1.000
_cell.length_c   1.000
_cell.angle_alpha   90.00
_cell.angle_beta   90.00
_cell.angle_gamma   90.00
#
_symmetry.space_group_name_H-M   'P 1'
#
loop_
_entity.id
_entity.type
_entity.pdbx_description
1 polymer ?
#
loop_
_entity_poly.entity_id
_entity_poly.type
_entity_poly.pdbx_seq_one_letter_code
_entity_poly.pdbx_strand_id
1 'polypeptide(L)'
;MSRCERSRFAFEVAEAIAFPLLLVSALAALAPASSPRAKAASDDLPAQCARLGTDDTVRDYQPSLRAGTVKAFRAMFPGAKADPDDAMLEAQAKFRCMNGRLHVCFIGANLPCGKLDTSRQNEGADAFCRTEPEADFVPMAAVGHASIYVYRCHEGKAEVLRATYELDERGFAKTLWMALPEGS
;
A
#
# COMPACT_ATOMS: atom_id res chain seq x y z
N MET A 1 -69.70 13.63 -20.93
CA MET A 1 -69.61 13.61 -19.46
C MET A 1 -68.51 14.62 -19.07
N SER A 2 -68.63 15.91 -19.37
CA SER A 2 -69.45 16.95 -18.72
C SER A 2 -69.12 17.20 -17.24
N ARG A 3 -68.01 17.92 -17.02
CA ARG A 3 -67.90 19.24 -16.34
C ARG A 3 -68.66 19.50 -15.02
N CYS A 4 -67.94 19.93 -13.97
CA CYS A 4 -68.24 20.98 -12.96
C CYS A 4 -67.21 20.84 -11.82
N GLU A 5 -66.23 21.72 -11.55
CA GLU A 5 -66.20 23.17 -11.31
C GLU A 5 -66.98 23.64 -10.06
N ARG A 6 -66.32 24.51 -9.27
CA ARG A 6 -66.80 25.38 -8.17
C ARG A 6 -67.03 24.68 -6.83
N SER A 7 -66.87 25.30 -5.68
CA SER A 7 -66.56 26.67 -5.22
C SER A 7 -66.11 26.50 -3.76
N ARG A 8 -65.15 27.28 -3.22
CA ARG A 8 -65.37 28.39 -2.28
C ARG A 8 -66.37 28.16 -1.14
N PHE A 9 -66.08 28.82 -0.01
CA PHE A 9 -66.82 28.92 1.26
C PHE A 9 -66.39 27.87 2.30
N ALA A 10 -66.22 28.18 3.56
CA ALA A 10 -66.17 29.46 4.27
C ALA A 10 -65.48 29.18 5.62
N PHE A 11 -64.85 30.23 6.11
CA PHE A 11 -64.49 30.42 7.50
C PHE A 11 -65.76 30.41 8.37
N GLU A 12 -65.74 29.79 9.55
CA GLU A 12 -66.34 30.26 10.82
C GLU A 12 -66.13 29.18 11.93
N VAL A 13 -65.33 29.44 12.98
CA VAL A 13 -65.70 29.70 14.40
C VAL A 13 -66.83 28.82 14.94
N ALA A 14 -66.82 28.23 16.14
CA ALA A 14 -66.17 28.45 17.44
C ALA A 14 -66.12 27.05 18.14
N GLU A 15 -65.61 26.77 19.35
CA GLU A 15 -65.49 27.55 20.56
C GLU A 15 -64.62 26.73 21.55
N ALA A 16 -64.03 27.47 22.49
CA ALA A 16 -63.10 27.04 23.51
C ALA A 16 -63.66 26.02 24.50
N ILE A 17 -62.82 25.09 24.99
CA ILE A 17 -62.76 24.77 26.43
C ILE A 17 -61.29 24.55 26.81
N ALA A 18 -60.85 25.41 27.72
CA ALA A 18 -59.52 25.45 28.31
C ALA A 18 -59.22 24.22 29.18
N PHE A 19 -57.99 23.71 29.09
CA PHE A 19 -57.38 22.94 30.17
C PHE A 19 -56.01 23.57 30.49
N PRO A 20 -55.69 23.76 31.77
CA PRO A 20 -54.62 24.64 32.21
C PRO A 20 -53.24 24.06 31.88
N LEU A 21 -52.38 24.95 31.40
CA LEU A 21 -50.97 24.76 31.13
C LEU A 21 -50.23 24.45 32.45
N LEU A 22 -49.96 23.17 32.72
CA LEU A 22 -48.95 22.78 33.71
C LEU A 22 -47.56 22.90 33.05
N LEU A 23 -46.92 24.04 33.31
CA LEU A 23 -45.50 24.28 33.05
C LEU A 23 -44.65 23.24 33.78
N VAL A 24 -44.07 22.30 33.03
CA VAL A 24 -42.91 21.52 33.47
C VAL A 24 -41.76 21.86 32.52
N SER A 25 -40.98 22.87 32.89
CA SER A 25 -39.69 23.19 32.27
C SER A 25 -38.71 22.06 32.54
N ALA A 26 -38.55 21.15 31.59
CA ALA A 26 -37.42 20.23 31.57
C ALA A 26 -36.21 20.95 30.96
N LEU A 27 -35.27 21.37 31.80
CA LEU A 27 -33.91 21.75 31.39
C LEU A 27 -33.28 20.55 30.67
N ALA A 28 -33.23 20.59 29.34
CA ALA A 28 -32.38 19.70 28.57
C ALA A 28 -30.92 20.08 28.85
N ALA A 29 -30.26 19.34 29.74
CA ALA A 29 -28.82 19.42 29.89
C ALA A 29 -28.17 18.95 28.58
N LEU A 30 -27.69 19.90 27.76
CA LEU A 30 -26.78 19.60 26.67
C LEU A 30 -25.45 19.12 27.28
N ALA A 31 -25.34 17.81 27.51
CA ALA A 31 -24.04 17.20 27.69
C ALA A 31 -23.27 17.31 26.36
N PRO A 32 -22.02 17.80 26.34
CA PRO A 32 -21.20 17.70 25.14
C PRO A 32 -20.95 16.20 24.89
N ALA A 33 -21.58 15.67 23.84
CA ALA A 33 -21.26 14.38 23.30
C ALA A 33 -19.81 14.45 22.82
N SER A 34 -18.89 13.94 23.64
CA SER A 34 -17.52 13.69 23.22
C SER A 34 -17.58 12.57 22.19
N SER A 35 -17.67 12.94 20.91
CA SER A 35 -17.48 11.99 19.83
C SER A 35 -16.12 11.32 20.05
N PRO A 36 -16.03 9.98 20.05
CA PRO A 36 -14.74 9.32 20.06
C PRO A 36 -13.98 9.83 18.84
N ARG A 37 -12.84 10.47 19.08
CA ARG A 37 -11.95 10.86 17.99
C ARG A 37 -11.50 9.56 17.35
N ALA A 38 -11.95 9.32 16.12
CA ALA A 38 -11.41 8.24 15.31
C ALA A 38 -9.89 8.40 15.35
N LYS A 39 -9.19 7.43 15.96
CA LYS A 39 -7.75 7.33 15.83
C LYS A 39 -7.47 7.29 14.33
N ALA A 40 -6.50 8.10 13.91
CA ALA A 40 -6.04 8.08 12.53
C ALA A 40 -5.70 6.63 12.14
N ALA A 41 -5.83 6.29 10.87
CA ALA A 41 -5.78 4.94 10.28
C ALA A 41 -4.48 4.12 10.50
N SER A 42 -3.63 4.50 11.46
CA SER A 42 -2.45 3.78 11.95
C SER A 42 -2.77 2.68 12.99
N ASP A 43 -4.04 2.41 13.29
CA ASP A 43 -4.41 1.41 14.29
C ASP A 43 -4.07 0.00 13.81
N ASP A 44 -2.97 -0.52 14.36
CA ASP A 44 -2.51 -1.91 14.30
C ASP A 44 -2.37 -2.48 12.87
N LEU A 45 -1.32 -2.04 12.17
CA LEU A 45 -0.96 -2.56 10.84
C LEU A 45 -0.81 -4.10 10.83
N PRO A 46 -0.18 -4.75 11.83
CA PRO A 46 -0.20 -6.21 11.92
C PRO A 46 -1.61 -6.79 11.87
N ALA A 47 -2.54 -6.32 12.71
CA ALA A 47 -3.92 -6.83 12.72
C ALA A 47 -4.67 -6.52 11.42
N GLN A 48 -4.43 -5.37 10.79
CA GLN A 48 -4.98 -5.07 9.46
C GLN A 48 -4.46 -6.08 8.44
N CYS A 49 -3.16 -6.36 8.45
CA CYS A 49 -2.51 -7.29 7.55
C CYS A 49 -3.04 -8.72 7.70
N ALA A 50 -3.22 -9.16 8.95
CA ALA A 50 -3.81 -10.45 9.28
C ALA A 50 -5.22 -10.62 8.70
N ARG A 51 -6.04 -9.56 8.72
CA ARG A 51 -7.40 -9.58 8.11
C ARG A 51 -7.37 -9.55 6.59
N LEU A 52 -6.45 -8.79 5.98
CA LEU A 52 -6.32 -8.66 4.53
C LEU A 52 -5.74 -9.92 3.89
N GLY A 53 -4.89 -10.67 4.59
CA GLY A 53 -4.17 -11.80 4.03
C GLY A 53 -3.04 -11.32 3.12
N THR A 54 -3.19 -11.51 1.81
CA THR A 54 -2.20 -11.06 0.81
C THR A 54 -2.73 -9.83 0.08
N ASP A 55 -1.98 -8.73 0.15
CA ASP A 55 -2.23 -7.48 -0.57
C ASP A 55 -0.94 -7.08 -1.30
N ASP A 56 -0.99 -7.08 -2.63
CA ASP A 56 0.15 -6.76 -3.50
C ASP A 56 0.51 -5.26 -3.47
N THR A 57 -0.29 -4.42 -2.81
CA THR A 57 -0.02 -2.99 -2.70
C THR A 57 1.26 -2.74 -1.90
N VAL A 58 2.29 -2.26 -2.57
CA VAL A 58 3.53 -1.79 -1.94
C VAL A 58 3.28 -0.40 -1.35
N ARG A 59 3.52 -0.25 -0.05
CA ARG A 59 3.24 0.97 0.71
C ARG A 59 4.53 1.54 1.29
N ASP A 60 4.52 2.85 1.52
CA ASP A 60 5.61 3.55 2.19
C ASP A 60 5.78 3.10 3.64
N TYR A 61 7.01 3.15 4.15
CA TYR A 61 7.30 2.89 5.55
C TYR A 61 6.42 3.72 6.49
N GLN A 62 6.08 3.12 7.63
CA GLN A 62 5.38 3.79 8.72
C GLN A 62 6.21 3.70 10.01
N PRO A 63 6.33 4.79 10.80
CA PRO A 63 7.12 4.79 12.04
C PRO A 63 6.73 3.72 13.05
N SER A 64 5.46 3.27 13.04
CA SER A 64 5.00 2.16 13.89
C SER A 64 5.68 0.83 13.58
N LEU A 65 6.31 0.67 12.41
CA LEU A 65 7.03 -0.53 12.00
C LEU A 65 8.53 -0.48 12.30
N ARG A 66 9.02 0.58 12.97
CA ARG A 66 10.45 0.85 13.12
C ARG A 66 11.23 -0.33 13.70
N ALA A 67 10.80 -0.85 14.84
CA ALA A 67 11.53 -1.89 15.56
C ALA A 67 11.68 -3.17 14.71
N GLY A 68 10.58 -3.60 14.07
CA GLY A 68 10.59 -4.74 13.15
C GLY A 68 11.45 -4.47 11.91
N THR A 69 11.35 -3.26 11.33
CA THR A 69 12.08 -2.88 10.12
C THR A 69 13.58 -2.81 10.35
N VAL A 70 14.05 -2.27 11.48
CA VAL A 70 15.48 -2.27 11.85
C VAL A 70 16.01 -3.70 11.99
N LYS A 71 15.23 -4.59 12.61
CA LYS A 71 15.62 -6.00 12.75
C LYS A 71 15.71 -6.70 11.39
N ALA A 72 14.75 -6.46 10.50
CA ALA A 72 14.78 -6.97 9.12
C ALA A 72 15.97 -6.40 8.34
N PHE A 73 16.30 -5.11 8.50
CA PHE A 73 17.45 -4.48 7.88
C PHE A 73 18.76 -5.17 8.28
N ARG A 74 18.98 -5.38 9.58
CA ARG A 74 20.18 -6.09 10.08
C ARG A 74 20.31 -7.51 9.52
N ALA A 75 19.18 -8.21 9.39
CA ALA A 75 19.16 -9.56 8.84
C ALA A 75 19.50 -9.58 7.35
N MET A 76 19.00 -8.59 6.58
CA MET A 76 19.26 -8.48 5.15
C MET A 76 20.65 -7.92 4.82
N PHE A 77 21.18 -7.02 5.68
CA PHE A 77 22.45 -6.34 5.49
C PHE A 77 23.39 -6.57 6.69
N PRO A 78 23.88 -7.80 6.93
CA PRO A 78 24.69 -8.13 8.11
C PRO A 78 26.03 -7.38 8.18
N GLY A 79 26.51 -6.84 7.05
CA GLY A 79 27.73 -6.01 7.00
C GLY A 79 27.52 -4.51 7.23
N ALA A 80 26.28 -4.07 7.50
CA ALA A 80 26.01 -2.67 7.79
C ALA A 80 26.68 -2.23 9.11
N LYS A 81 27.36 -1.08 9.08
CA LYS A 81 28.12 -0.56 10.23
C LYS A 81 27.24 0.10 11.30
N ALA A 82 26.02 0.46 10.93
CA ALA A 82 25.06 1.14 11.78
C ALA A 82 23.64 0.74 11.38
N ASP A 83 22.72 0.94 12.31
CA ASP A 83 21.30 0.83 12.04
C ASP A 83 20.82 1.95 11.11
N PRO A 84 19.72 1.69 10.38
CA PRO A 84 19.05 2.73 9.62
C PRO A 84 18.44 3.77 10.58
N ASP A 85 18.62 5.05 10.28
CA ASP A 85 17.83 6.12 10.88
C ASP A 85 16.46 6.21 10.21
N ASP A 86 15.55 7.00 10.79
CA ASP A 86 14.17 7.08 10.29
C ASP A 86 14.09 7.71 8.91
N ALA A 87 14.96 8.69 8.60
CA ALA A 87 15.02 9.30 7.28
C ALA A 87 15.38 8.28 6.20
N MET A 88 16.32 7.38 6.49
CA MET A 88 16.68 6.30 5.57
C MET A 88 15.55 5.28 5.43
N LEU A 89 14.87 4.93 6.52
CA LEU A 89 13.72 4.02 6.47
C LEU A 89 12.56 4.61 5.67
N GLU A 90 12.22 5.88 5.85
CA GLU A 90 11.18 6.57 5.09
C GLU A 90 11.51 6.60 3.58
N ALA A 91 12.77 6.85 3.24
CA ALA A 91 13.21 6.91 1.85
C ALA A 91 13.23 5.53 1.17
N GLN A 92 13.68 4.49 1.88
CA GLN A 92 14.08 3.22 1.24
C GLN A 92 13.20 2.04 1.64
N ALA A 93 12.63 2.01 2.84
CA ALA A 93 11.80 0.89 3.26
C ALA A 93 10.39 1.00 2.69
N LYS A 94 9.88 -0.12 2.18
CA LYS A 94 8.51 -0.32 1.74
C LYS A 94 7.94 -1.56 2.41
N PHE A 95 6.64 -1.60 2.63
CA PHE A 95 5.99 -2.78 3.20
C PHE A 95 4.81 -3.25 2.36
N ARG A 96 4.46 -4.53 2.48
CA ARG A 96 3.23 -5.11 1.94
C ARG A 96 2.70 -6.20 2.87
N CYS A 97 1.48 -6.66 2.59
CA CYS A 97 0.91 -7.82 3.27
C CYS A 97 1.09 -9.07 2.43
N MET A 98 1.67 -10.10 3.04
CA MET A 98 1.88 -11.39 2.41
C MET A 98 1.50 -12.48 3.38
N ASN A 99 0.46 -13.25 3.04
CA ASN A 99 -0.06 -14.35 3.84
C ASN A 99 -0.40 -13.94 5.28
N GLY A 100 -1.05 -12.78 5.43
CA GLY A 100 -1.50 -12.24 6.71
C GLY A 100 -0.40 -11.58 7.55
N ARG A 101 0.83 -11.52 7.04
CA ARG A 101 1.99 -10.96 7.76
C ARG A 101 2.58 -9.78 7.02
N LEU A 102 3.02 -8.79 7.79
CA LEU A 102 3.77 -7.67 7.25
C LEU A 102 5.13 -8.15 6.77
N HIS A 103 5.48 -7.76 5.55
CA HIS A 103 6.82 -7.94 5.01
C HIS A 103 7.37 -6.60 4.60
N VAL A 104 8.68 -6.42 4.78
CA VAL A 104 9.41 -5.20 4.41
C VAL A 104 10.42 -5.50 3.33
N CYS A 105 10.62 -4.55 2.42
CA CYS A 105 11.64 -4.54 1.39
C CYS A 105 12.37 -3.20 1.42
N PHE A 106 13.63 -3.17 1.01
CA PHE A 106 14.45 -1.97 0.96
C PHE A 106 14.83 -1.66 -0.49
N ILE A 107 14.47 -0.47 -0.96
CA ILE A 107 14.84 0.04 -2.28
C ILE A 107 16.32 0.36 -2.31
N GLY A 108 17.00 -0.07 -3.36
CA GLY A 108 18.40 0.25 -3.63
C GLY A 108 18.76 -0.01 -5.09
N ALA A 109 20.01 0.19 -5.46
CA ALA A 109 20.47 0.14 -6.86
C ALA A 109 20.05 -1.13 -7.61
N ASN A 110 19.97 -2.28 -6.93
CA ASN A 110 19.56 -3.55 -7.52
C ASN A 110 18.52 -4.28 -6.66
N LEU A 111 17.75 -3.54 -5.84
CA LEU A 111 16.77 -4.09 -4.91
C LEU A 111 15.36 -3.57 -5.26
N PRO A 112 14.74 -4.09 -6.32
CA PRO A 112 13.39 -3.70 -6.69
C PRO A 112 12.36 -4.31 -5.72
N CYS A 113 11.60 -3.46 -5.03
CA CYS A 113 10.46 -3.90 -4.22
C CYS A 113 9.19 -4.12 -5.04
N GLY A 114 9.16 -3.76 -6.33
CA GLY A 114 8.00 -3.97 -7.18
C GLY A 114 7.84 -5.41 -7.68
N LYS A 115 6.77 -5.64 -8.45
CA LYS A 115 6.68 -6.83 -9.31
C LYS A 115 7.77 -6.76 -10.37
N LEU A 116 8.35 -7.90 -10.69
CA LEU A 116 9.43 -7.97 -11.67
C LEU A 116 8.91 -8.42 -13.03
N ASP A 117 9.54 -7.89 -14.07
CA ASP A 117 9.24 -8.23 -15.45
C ASP A 117 9.88 -9.58 -15.81
N THR A 118 9.01 -10.52 -16.16
CA THR A 118 9.36 -11.89 -16.55
C THR A 118 9.50 -12.08 -18.05
N SER A 119 9.37 -11.02 -18.86
CA SER A 119 9.64 -11.05 -20.29
C SER A 119 11.11 -11.36 -20.55
N ARG A 120 11.36 -12.29 -21.46
CA ARG A 120 12.70 -12.60 -21.99
C ARG A 120 13.13 -11.67 -23.12
N GLN A 121 12.18 -10.91 -23.69
CA GLN A 121 12.46 -9.87 -24.66
C GLN A 121 12.74 -8.57 -23.91
N ASN A 122 13.83 -7.89 -24.26
CA ASN A 122 14.23 -6.67 -23.59
C ASN A 122 14.89 -5.72 -24.59
N GLU A 123 14.17 -4.66 -24.96
CA GLU A 123 14.61 -3.71 -25.99
C GLU A 123 15.91 -3.01 -25.64
N GLY A 124 16.15 -2.74 -24.35
CA GLY A 124 17.37 -2.10 -23.88
C GLY A 124 18.58 -3.04 -23.99
N ALA A 125 18.41 -4.32 -23.69
CA ALA A 125 19.43 -5.34 -23.93
C ALA A 125 19.69 -5.54 -25.42
N ASP A 126 18.64 -5.60 -26.24
CA ASP A 126 18.77 -5.70 -27.69
C ASP A 126 19.50 -4.49 -28.27
N ALA A 127 19.23 -3.28 -27.76
CA ALA A 127 19.92 -2.07 -28.16
C ALA A 127 21.41 -2.10 -27.80
N PHE A 128 21.73 -2.55 -26.59
CA PHE A 128 23.11 -2.69 -26.14
C PHE A 128 23.88 -3.71 -26.97
N CYS A 129 23.29 -4.88 -27.25
CA CYS A 129 23.98 -5.92 -28.02
C CYS A 129 24.22 -5.53 -29.48
N ARG A 130 23.42 -4.62 -30.06
CA ARG A 130 23.73 -4.08 -31.40
C ARG A 130 25.02 -3.25 -31.42
N THR A 131 25.38 -2.61 -30.31
CA THR A 131 26.62 -1.81 -30.21
C THR A 131 27.79 -2.63 -29.68
N GLU A 132 27.53 -3.61 -28.81
CA GLU A 132 28.52 -4.46 -28.15
C GLU A 132 28.19 -5.95 -28.40
N PRO A 133 28.51 -6.50 -29.59
CA PRO A 133 27.90 -7.74 -30.08
C PRO A 133 28.28 -9.03 -29.34
N GLU A 134 29.41 -9.04 -28.64
CA GLU A 134 29.95 -10.20 -27.92
C GLU A 134 30.19 -9.91 -26.43
N ALA A 135 29.49 -8.91 -25.87
CA ALA A 135 29.63 -8.58 -24.45
C ALA A 135 29.08 -9.71 -23.55
N ASP A 136 29.90 -10.17 -22.60
CA ASP A 136 29.52 -11.23 -21.66
C ASP A 136 28.38 -10.85 -20.70
N PHE A 137 28.11 -9.55 -20.55
CA PHE A 137 27.07 -9.03 -19.66
C PHE A 137 26.52 -7.69 -20.17
N VAL A 138 25.19 -7.57 -20.15
CA VAL A 138 24.47 -6.31 -20.40
C VAL A 138 24.20 -5.58 -19.08
N PRO A 139 24.62 -4.32 -18.93
CA PRO A 139 24.36 -3.53 -17.72
C PRO A 139 22.87 -3.38 -17.38
N MET A 140 22.52 -3.45 -16.08
CA MET A 140 21.15 -3.23 -15.62
C MET A 140 20.59 -1.84 -15.99
N ALA A 141 21.47 -0.85 -16.22
CA ALA A 141 21.07 0.46 -16.73
C ALA A 141 20.46 0.39 -18.15
N ALA A 142 20.88 -0.58 -18.97
CA ALA A 142 20.27 -0.85 -20.27
C ALA A 142 19.06 -1.78 -20.14
N VAL A 143 19.17 -2.85 -19.34
CA VAL A 143 18.09 -3.85 -19.17
C VAL A 143 16.86 -3.26 -18.47
N GLY A 144 17.06 -2.34 -17.53
CA GLY A 144 16.04 -1.83 -16.62
C GLY A 144 15.97 -2.60 -15.30
N HIS A 145 15.78 -1.88 -14.19
CA HIS A 145 15.83 -2.41 -12.82
C HIS A 145 14.73 -3.43 -12.48
N ALA A 146 13.67 -3.50 -13.29
CA ALA A 146 12.55 -4.43 -13.05
C ALA A 146 12.75 -5.80 -13.69
N SER A 147 13.70 -5.98 -14.62
CA SER A 147 13.89 -7.28 -15.27
C SER A 147 14.42 -8.32 -14.30
N ILE A 148 13.87 -9.54 -14.37
CA ILE A 148 14.42 -10.68 -13.64
C ILE A 148 15.62 -11.31 -14.32
N TYR A 149 15.99 -10.91 -15.54
CA TYR A 149 17.01 -11.62 -16.29
C TYR A 149 18.31 -10.84 -16.39
N VAL A 150 19.41 -11.59 -16.31
CA VAL A 150 20.72 -11.15 -16.77
C VAL A 150 20.87 -11.57 -18.22
N TYR A 151 21.38 -10.66 -19.03
CA TYR A 151 21.63 -10.88 -20.45
C TYR A 151 23.13 -10.87 -20.76
N ARG A 152 23.51 -11.60 -21.79
CA ARG A 152 24.78 -11.45 -22.53
C ARG A 152 24.46 -11.15 -23.99
N CYS A 153 25.46 -10.76 -24.75
CA CYS A 153 25.36 -10.58 -26.18
C CYS A 153 26.08 -11.71 -26.91
N HIS A 154 25.44 -12.21 -27.96
CA HIS A 154 26.03 -13.17 -28.89
C HIS A 154 25.55 -12.85 -30.30
N GLU A 155 26.48 -12.63 -31.22
CA GLU A 155 26.20 -12.20 -32.60
C GLU A 155 25.25 -10.98 -32.67
N GLY A 156 25.43 -10.03 -31.75
CA GLY A 156 24.63 -8.80 -31.71
C GLY A 156 23.21 -8.95 -31.15
N LYS A 157 22.87 -10.11 -30.57
CA LYS A 157 21.55 -10.40 -29.97
C LYS A 157 21.66 -10.59 -28.47
N ALA A 158 20.65 -10.13 -27.74
CA ALA A 158 20.55 -10.39 -26.31
C ALA A 158 20.12 -11.84 -26.05
N GLU A 159 20.92 -12.55 -25.27
CA GLU A 159 20.62 -13.89 -24.78
C GLU A 159 20.46 -13.87 -23.26
N VAL A 160 19.39 -14.49 -22.75
CA VAL A 160 19.20 -14.66 -21.31
C VAL A 160 20.26 -15.61 -20.77
N LEU A 161 21.12 -15.10 -19.90
CA LEU A 161 22.13 -15.89 -19.19
C LEU A 161 21.51 -16.63 -18.00
N ARG A 162 20.72 -15.93 -17.18
CA ARG A 162 20.06 -16.48 -15.99
C ARG A 162 19.01 -15.53 -15.44
N ALA A 163 18.17 -16.03 -14.53
CA ALA A 163 17.36 -15.17 -13.67
C ALA A 163 18.17 -14.64 -12.46
N THR A 164 17.76 -13.49 -11.91
CA THR A 164 18.35 -12.85 -10.71
C THR A 164 17.61 -13.22 -9.44
N TYR A 165 16.31 -13.48 -9.53
CA TYR A 165 15.44 -13.76 -8.39
C TYR A 165 14.49 -14.92 -8.66
N GLU A 166 14.21 -15.69 -7.61
CA GLU A 166 12.98 -16.48 -7.57
C GLU A 166 11.80 -15.57 -7.18
N LEU A 167 10.69 -15.72 -7.91
CA LEU A 167 9.47 -14.96 -7.62
C LEU A 167 8.50 -15.75 -6.76
N ASP A 168 7.80 -15.05 -5.87
CA ASP A 168 6.58 -15.58 -5.27
C ASP A 168 5.45 -15.68 -6.31
N GLU A 169 4.33 -16.30 -5.92
CA GLU A 169 3.15 -16.47 -6.79
C GLU A 169 2.53 -15.15 -7.27
N ARG A 170 2.95 -14.02 -6.69
CA ARG A 170 2.45 -12.68 -6.98
C ARG A 170 3.39 -11.88 -7.89
N GLY A 171 4.57 -12.42 -8.22
CA GLY A 171 5.56 -11.82 -9.11
C GLY A 171 6.61 -10.96 -8.41
N PHE A 172 6.79 -11.10 -7.09
CA PHE A 172 7.80 -10.36 -6.33
C PHE A 172 8.99 -11.26 -5.96
N ALA A 173 10.20 -10.71 -5.90
CA ALA A 173 11.39 -11.46 -5.51
C ALA A 173 11.30 -11.96 -4.06
N LYS A 174 11.24 -13.28 -3.84
CA LYS A 174 11.06 -13.88 -2.50
C LYS A 174 12.10 -13.39 -1.50
N THR A 175 13.35 -13.30 -1.94
CA THR A 175 14.50 -12.98 -1.08
C THR A 175 14.61 -11.50 -0.74
N LEU A 176 13.81 -10.62 -1.38
CA LEU A 176 13.81 -9.18 -1.09
C LEU A 176 12.74 -8.76 -0.09
N TRP A 177 11.84 -9.67 0.29
CA TRP A 177 10.73 -9.39 1.20
C TRP A 177 10.90 -10.12 2.53
N MET A 178 11.31 -9.37 3.55
CA MET A 178 11.57 -9.88 4.89
C MET A 178 10.32 -9.81 5.76
N ALA A 179 9.88 -10.93 6.33
CA ALA A 179 8.80 -10.93 7.30
C ALA A 179 9.18 -10.11 8.53
N LEU A 180 8.27 -9.24 8.99
CA LEU A 180 8.43 -8.55 10.26
C LEU A 180 8.08 -9.51 11.41
N PRO A 181 8.82 -9.46 12.54
CA PRO A 181 8.46 -10.23 13.72
C PRO A 181 7.12 -9.76 14.29
N GLU A 182 6.31 -10.70 14.78
CA GLU A 182 5.09 -10.39 15.52
C GLU A 182 5.42 -9.58 16.80
N GLY A 183 4.60 -8.57 17.11
CA GLY A 183 4.74 -7.74 18.32
C GLY A 183 5.81 -6.65 18.27
N SER A 184 6.20 -6.20 17.06
CA SER A 184 7.13 -5.09 16.83
C SER A 184 6.54 -3.72 17.14
#